data_AF-A0A963JHD2-F1
#
_entry.id   AF-A0A963JHD2-F1
#
_cell.length_a   1.000
_cell.length_b   1.000
_cell.length_c   1.000
_cell.angle_alpha   90.00
_cell.angle_beta   90.00
_cell.angle_gamma   90.00
#
_symmetry.space_group_name_H-M   'P 1'
#
loop_
_entity.id
_entity.type
_entity.pdbx_description
1 polymer ?
#
loop_
_entity_poly.entity_id
_entity_poly.type
_entity_poly.pdbx_seq_one_letter_code
_entity_poly.pdbx_strand_id
1 'polypeptide(L)' 'AAAVQHQGIVLQPSFLVAPHLASGALVELLPQYRSIELGVYAVYPSRKHLTTKVRALVDFLVDAFRMRAWPA' A
#
# COMPACT_ATOMS: atom_id res chain seq x y z
N ALA A 1 -8.57 4.56 -12.19
CA ALA A 1 -9.02 4.71 -13.59
C ALA A 1 -9.13 6.18 -14.00
N ALA A 2 -9.97 6.99 -13.35
CA ALA A 2 -10.22 8.39 -13.74
C ALA A 2 -8.95 9.26 -13.93
N ALA A 3 -8.00 9.24 -12.98
CA ALA A 3 -6.78 10.05 -13.08
C ALA A 3 -5.90 9.69 -14.30
N VAL A 4 -5.74 8.40 -14.59
CA VAL A 4 -4.99 7.91 -15.77
C VAL A 4 -5.69 8.30 -17.08
N GLN A 5 -7.00 8.53 -17.04
CA GLN A 5 -7.80 9.01 -18.17
C GLN A 5 -7.95 10.54 -18.21
N HIS A 6 -7.15 11.27 -17.42
CA HIS A 6 -7.17 12.73 -17.34
C HIS A 6 -8.51 13.35 -16.89
N GLN A 7 -9.27 12.62 -16.05
CA GLN A 7 -10.60 13.06 -15.57
C GLN A 7 -10.59 13.62 -14.14
N GLY A 8 -9.40 13.85 -13.56
CA GLY A 8 -9.30 14.50 -12.24
C GLY A 8 -8.07 14.09 -11.44
N ILE A 9 -8.02 14.61 -10.21
CA ILE A 9 -6.96 14.37 -9.22
C ILE A 9 -7.46 13.30 -8.23
N VAL A 10 -6.57 12.41 -7.80
CA VAL A 10 -6.87 11.37 -6.82
C VAL A 10 -5.80 11.32 -5.74
N LEU A 11 -6.21 11.02 -4.52
CA LEU A 11 -5.30 10.63 -3.44
C LEU A 11 -5.31 9.11 -3.36
N GLN A 12 -4.19 8.47 -3.70
CA GLN A 12 -4.06 7.02 -3.76
C GLN A 12 -2.78 6.57 -3.04
N PRO A 13 -2.75 5.34 -2.50
CA PRO A 13 -1.52 4.76 -2.01
C PRO A 13 -0.48 4.65 -3.13
N SER A 14 0.77 5.02 -2.85
CA SER A 14 1.85 5.07 -3.84
C SER A 14 2.05 3.73 -4.57
N PHE A 15 1.89 2.60 -3.88
CA PHE A 15 2.03 1.27 -4.48
C PHE A 15 1.02 0.94 -5.58
N LEU A 16 -0.15 1.58 -5.56
CA LEU A 16 -1.19 1.36 -6.55
C LEU A 16 -0.87 2.11 -7.85
N VAL A 17 -0.20 3.27 -7.72
CA VAL A 17 0.08 4.19 -8.83
C VAL A 17 1.55 4.20 -9.27
N ALA A 18 2.44 3.51 -8.57
CA ALA A 18 3.88 3.51 -8.83
C ALA A 18 4.24 3.22 -10.31
N PRO A 19 3.63 2.24 -11.02
CA PRO A 19 3.92 2.02 -12.44
C PRO A 19 3.55 3.21 -13.32
N HIS A 20 2.48 3.93 -12.98
CA HIS A 20 2.00 5.09 -13.74
C HIS A 20 2.80 6.36 -13.45
N LEU A 21 3.30 6.52 -12.21
CA LEU A 21 4.27 7.57 -11.88
C LEU A 21 5.59 7.32 -12.62
N ALA A 22 6.09 6.08 -12.59
CA ALA A 22 7.33 5.70 -13.28
C ALA A 22 7.24 5.89 -14.80
N SER A 23 6.06 5.64 -15.40
CA SER A 23 5.84 5.83 -16.84
C SER A 23 5.54 7.28 -17.23
N GLY A 24 5.36 8.19 -16.25
CA GLY A 24 4.89 9.57 -16.50
C GLY A 24 3.43 9.68 -16.91
N ALA A 25 2.64 8.59 -16.82
CA ALA A 25 1.20 8.62 -17.07
C ALA A 25 0.44 9.36 -15.94
N LEU A 26 1.03 9.41 -14.74
CA LEU A 26 0.61 10.25 -13.63
C LEU A 26 1.80 11.09 -13.17
N VAL A 27 1.50 12.20 -12.48
CA VAL A 27 2.49 13.07 -11.83
C VAL A 27 2.07 13.31 -10.38
N GLU A 28 3.03 13.40 -9.46
CA GLU A 28 2.78 13.78 -8.08
C GLU A 28 2.36 15.25 -8.02
N LEU A 29 1.31 15.55 -7.25
CA LEU A 29 0.84 16.90 -6.98
C LEU A 29 1.06 17.22 -5.51
N LEU A 30 1.44 18.48 -5.23
CA LEU A 30 1.61 18.99 -3.87
C LEU A 30 2.62 18.15 -3.02
N PRO A 31 3.86 17.91 -3.48
CA PRO A 31 4.83 17.01 -2.82
C PRO A 31 5.21 17.41 -1.38
N GLN A 32 4.98 18.67 -1.01
CA GLN A 32 5.18 19.18 0.35
C GLN A 32 4.04 18.82 1.32
N TYR A 33 2.95 18.21 0.84
CA TYR A 33 1.83 17.75 1.64
C TYR A 33 1.77 16.22 1.65
N ARG A 34 1.44 15.66 2.82
CA ARG A 34 1.29 14.21 3.01
C ARG A 34 -0.03 13.92 3.71
N SER A 35 -0.69 12.85 3.27
CA SER A 35 -1.84 12.31 3.99
C SER A 35 -1.37 11.57 5.24
N ILE A 36 -2.32 11.18 6.09
CA ILE A 36 -2.03 10.26 7.18
C ILE A 36 -1.51 8.94 6.60
N GLU A 37 -0.43 8.42 7.16
CA GLU A 37 0.04 7.08 6.80
C GLU A 37 -0.88 6.03 7.42
N LEU A 38 -1.41 5.15 6.57
CA LEU A 38 -2.24 4.03 6.99
C LEU A 38 -1.39 2.75 7.00
N GLY A 39 -1.42 2.05 8.14
CA GLY A 39 -0.80 0.73 8.25
C GLY A 39 -1.60 -0.36 7.53
N VAL A 40 -0.90 -1.42 7.13
CA VAL A 40 -1.53 -2.69 6.69
C VAL A 40 -1.59 -3.63 7.90
N TYR A 41 -2.79 -4.12 8.21
CA TYR A 41 -3.03 -4.92 9.41
C TYR A 41 -3.57 -6.31 9.07
N ALA A 42 -2.97 -7.35 9.66
CA ALA A 42 -3.57 -8.67 9.69
C ALA A 42 -4.58 -8.74 10.85
N VAL A 43 -5.86 -8.95 10.53
CA VAL A 43 -6.95 -9.03 11.51
C VAL A 43 -7.45 -10.47 11.61
N TYR A 44 -7.56 -10.98 12.83
CA TYR A 44 -8.07 -12.31 13.12
C TYR A 44 -8.81 -12.33 14.47
N PRO A 45 -9.77 -13.25 14.67
CA PRO A 45 -10.73 -13.16 15.78
C PRO A 45 -10.11 -13.20 17.18
N SER A 46 -8.99 -13.93 17.36
CA SER A 46 -8.29 -14.02 18.64
C SER A 46 -6.82 -14.36 18.46
N ARG A 47 -5.97 -13.79 19.32
CA ARG A 47 -4.56 -14.20 19.48
C ARG A 47 -4.42 -15.52 20.24
N LYS A 48 -5.44 -15.92 20.99
CA LYS A 48 -5.46 -17.16 21.78
C LYS A 48 -5.80 -18.33 20.85
N HIS A 49 -4.95 -19.36 20.86
CA HIS A 49 -5.08 -20.55 19.99
C HIS A 49 -5.00 -20.25 18.48
N LEU A 50 -4.20 -19.24 18.09
CA LEU A 50 -3.90 -19.03 16.68
C LEU A 50 -3.23 -20.28 16.10
N THR A 51 -3.80 -20.87 15.06
CA THR A 51 -3.26 -22.08 14.46
C THR A 51 -1.88 -21.84 13.89
N THR A 52 -1.00 -22.85 13.92
CA THR A 52 0.37 -22.76 13.40
C THR A 52 0.40 -22.30 11.95
N LYS A 53 -0.56 -22.76 11.13
CA LYS A 53 -0.70 -22.37 9.73
C LYS A 53 -0.99 -20.87 9.57
N VAL A 54 -1.88 -20.30 10.39
CA VAL A 54 -2.19 -18.87 10.33
C VAL A 54 -1.00 -18.05 10.80
N ARG A 55 -0.31 -18.47 11.87
CA ARG A 55 0.92 -17.83 12.32
C ARG A 55 1.97 -17.80 11.22
N ALA A 56 2.27 -18.95 10.61
CA ALA A 56 3.25 -19.06 9.54
C ALA A 56 2.90 -18.15 8.34
N LEU A 57 1.62 -18.04 7.98
CA LEU A 57 1.17 -17.11 6.94
C LEU A 57 1.38 -15.65 7.34
N VAL A 58 1.03 -15.28 8.57
CA VAL A 58 1.22 -13.91 9.06
C VAL A 58 2.70 -13.53 9.07
N ASP A 59 3.57 -14.42 9.56
CA ASP A 59 5.01 -14.21 9.59
C ASP A 59 5.56 -14.03 8.16
N PHE A 60 5.15 -14.88 7.21
CA PHE A 60 5.49 -14.74 5.80
C PHE A 60 5.06 -13.39 5.21
N LEU A 61 3.83 -12.93 5.51
CA LEU A 61 3.33 -11.66 5.00
C LEU A 61 4.09 -10.48 5.61
N VAL A 62 4.38 -10.51 6.92
CA VAL A 62 5.17 -9.47 7.58
C VAL A 62 6.55 -9.32 6.92
N ASP A 63 7.22 -10.43 6.62
CA ASP A 63 8.51 -10.40 5.94
C ASP A 63 8.38 -9.92 4.49
N ALA A 64 7.34 -10.35 3.77
CA ALA A 64 7.09 -9.90 2.40
C ALA A 64 6.81 -8.38 2.30
N PHE A 65 6.14 -7.81 3.29
CA PHE A 65 5.82 -6.37 3.33
C PHE A 65 6.93 -5.51 3.97
N ARG A 66 7.88 -6.08 4.72
CA ARG A 66 9.01 -5.32 5.31
C ARG A 66 9.89 -4.63 4.29
N MET A 67 10.12 -5.24 3.13
CA MET A 67 11.11 -4.77 2.15
C MET A 67 10.52 -3.89 1.05
N ARG A 68 9.21 -3.69 1.02
CA ARG A 68 8.57 -2.88 0.00
C ARG A 68 8.41 -1.46 0.53
N ALA A 69 9.52 -0.71 0.61
CA ALA A 69 9.43 0.74 0.64
C ALA A 69 8.72 1.15 -0.65
N TRP A 70 7.45 1.53 -0.57
CA TRP A 70 6.73 1.99 -1.74
C TRP A 70 7.26 3.37 -2.05
N PRO A 71 8.05 3.54 -3.14
CA PRO A 71 8.56 4.86 -3.48
C PRO A 71 7.35 5.79 -3.61
N ALA A 72 7.42 6.90 -2.88
CA ALA A 72 6.46 8.00 -2.99
C ALA A 72 6.56 8.60 -4.39
#